data_AF-A0A371GJR6-F1
#
_entry.id   AF-A0A371GJR6-F1
#
_cell.length_a   1.000
_cell.length_b   1.000
_cell.length_c   1.000
_cell.angle_alpha   90.00
_cell.angle_beta   90.00
_cell.angle_gamma   90.00
#
_symmetry.space_group_name_H-M   'P 1'
#
loop_
_entity.id
_entity.type
_entity.pdbx_description
1 polymer ?
#
loop_
_entity_poly.entity_id
_entity_poly.type
_entity_poly.pdbx_seq_one_letter_code
_entity_poly.pdbx_strand_id
1 'polypeptide(L)'
;MASTCCNFTLAASGFETLHEYLEVKSYFTRQVTSSLCHQRSTCGVEEVFHRRYRGGFQVQRCHRYQHASCARGVDLSPSVIEEETEEDVSKETLIWRAIKLPIYSVAFVPLTVGSAAAYLKTGIFSARCYFVLLASSVLVITWLNLSNDVYDFDTGVDKNKKESVVNLVRSRTGTFIAAYLCLALGFTGLTWTAVVERNIRSILFLVCAIICGYIYQCPPFRLSYQGLGEPLCFAAFGPFATSAFYLLHGSASVMNHFPLSGTVLSASILVGFTTSLILFCSHFHQVEGDKEVGKMSPLVRLGTKKGAEVVKGAVLMLYALLVAFGLSKALPLPCIFLCALTLPMGNLVVRFVEDNHKASEGLLLSLCSPGAFLIDKNKIFMAKYFCVRLHALFGVALALGLVVARMVMNTSSAECFQTVLIFFPFLWLNKL
;
A
#
# COMPACT_ATOMS: atom_id res chain seq x y z
N MET A 1 -5.48 56.13 -0.99
CA MET A 1 -4.13 56.10 -1.58
C MET A 1 -3.73 54.63 -1.61
N ALA A 2 -3.79 53.88 -2.72
CA ALA A 2 -3.29 54.10 -4.08
C ALA A 2 -1.75 54.08 -4.17
N SER A 3 -1.07 53.37 -5.10
CA SER A 3 -1.54 52.37 -6.10
C SER A 3 -0.39 51.69 -6.88
N THR A 4 -0.43 50.34 -6.99
CA THR A 4 -0.20 49.52 -8.22
C THR A 4 1.20 49.45 -8.92
N CYS A 5 1.37 48.40 -9.74
CA CYS A 5 2.51 48.00 -10.63
C CYS A 5 3.73 47.36 -9.92
N CYS A 6 4.27 46.16 -10.25
CA CYS A 6 4.31 45.25 -11.43
C CYS A 6 5.46 45.46 -12.44
N ASN A 7 6.51 44.61 -12.38
CA ASN A 7 6.96 43.66 -13.43
C ASN A 7 8.08 42.75 -12.83
N PHE A 8 8.32 41.47 -13.13
CA PHE A 8 8.17 40.57 -14.31
C PHE A 8 9.45 40.36 -15.15
N THR A 9 10.52 39.80 -14.53
CA THR A 9 11.73 39.29 -15.22
C THR A 9 12.41 38.16 -14.41
N LEU A 10 11.95 36.92 -14.56
CA LEU A 10 12.70 35.72 -14.10
C LEU A 10 12.23 34.42 -14.80
N ALA A 11 12.04 34.51 -16.13
CA ALA A 11 11.58 33.41 -16.98
C ALA A 11 12.49 33.30 -18.23
N ALA A 12 13.76 32.93 -18.02
CA ALA A 12 14.76 32.82 -19.09
C ALA A 12 15.75 31.65 -18.91
N SER A 13 16.15 31.31 -17.68
CA SER A 13 17.19 30.32 -17.38
C SER A 13 16.74 28.85 -17.45
N GLY A 14 15.47 28.56 -17.73
CA GLY A 14 14.90 27.21 -17.72
C GLY A 14 14.78 26.52 -19.08
N PHE A 15 15.16 27.18 -20.18
CA PHE A 15 14.97 26.63 -21.54
C PHE A 15 16.25 26.05 -22.16
N GLU A 16 17.42 26.65 -21.91
CA GLU A 16 18.70 26.16 -22.48
C GLU A 16 19.06 24.76 -21.95
N THR A 17 18.89 24.54 -20.64
CA THR A 17 19.10 23.23 -19.98
C THR A 17 18.13 22.13 -20.45
N LEU A 18 17.01 22.49 -21.07
CA LEU A 18 16.09 21.51 -21.68
C LEU A 18 16.55 21.09 -23.08
N HIS A 19 17.16 22.00 -23.85
CA HIS A 19 17.66 21.72 -25.19
C HIS A 19 18.86 20.76 -25.14
N GLU A 20 19.83 21.05 -24.27
CA GLU A 20 21.06 20.27 -24.09
C GLU A 20 20.74 18.81 -23.70
N TYR A 21 19.73 18.60 -22.83
CA TYR A 21 19.28 17.26 -22.43
C TYR A 21 18.57 16.49 -23.56
N LEU A 22 17.92 17.19 -24.50
CA LEU A 22 17.26 16.57 -25.66
C LEU A 22 18.28 16.17 -26.75
N GLU A 23 19.31 16.98 -26.99
CA GLU A 23 20.34 16.68 -27.99
C GLU A 23 21.17 15.44 -27.61
N VAL A 24 21.58 15.30 -26.35
CA VAL A 24 22.28 14.10 -25.84
C VAL A 24 21.45 12.83 -26.08
N LYS A 25 20.14 12.91 -25.87
CA LYS A 25 19.22 11.77 -26.09
C LYS A 25 19.04 11.44 -27.58
N SER A 26 19.12 12.45 -28.46
CA SER A 26 19.08 12.25 -29.92
C SER A 26 20.33 11.52 -30.42
N TYR A 27 21.52 11.87 -29.91
CA TYR A 27 22.79 11.26 -30.29
C TYR A 27 22.84 9.76 -29.97
N PHE A 28 22.47 9.38 -28.75
CA PHE A 28 22.47 7.97 -28.33
C PHE A 28 21.51 7.11 -29.16
N THR A 29 20.33 7.65 -29.49
CA THR A 29 19.31 6.95 -30.30
C THR A 29 19.80 6.69 -31.73
N ARG A 30 20.65 7.57 -32.27
CA ARG A 30 21.23 7.46 -33.62
C ARG A 30 22.37 6.44 -33.73
N GLN A 31 22.95 6.02 -32.60
CA GLN A 31 24.10 5.10 -32.56
C GLN A 31 23.70 3.63 -32.39
N VAL A 32 22.48 3.34 -31.93
CA VAL A 32 21.94 1.98 -31.79
C VAL A 32 21.27 1.47 -33.08
N THR A 33 20.81 2.38 -33.94
CA THR A 33 20.07 2.05 -35.18
C THR A 33 20.96 1.78 -36.39
N SER A 34 22.29 1.89 -36.26
CA SER A 34 23.25 1.72 -37.36
C SER A 34 23.99 0.37 -37.39
N SER A 35 23.84 -0.48 -36.37
CA SER A 35 24.62 -1.72 -36.19
C SER A 35 23.97 -3.00 -36.73
N LEU A 36 22.75 -2.93 -37.26
CA LEU A 36 21.95 -4.10 -37.67
C LEU A 36 21.56 -4.12 -39.16
N CYS A 37 22.41 -3.61 -40.06
CA CYS A 37 22.16 -3.71 -41.50
C CYS A 37 23.43 -3.78 -42.39
N HIS A 38 24.36 -4.71 -42.12
CA HIS A 38 25.28 -5.21 -43.17
C HIS A 38 26.00 -6.50 -42.75
N GLN A 39 25.59 -7.65 -43.32
CA GLN A 39 26.53 -8.73 -43.65
C GLN A 39 26.00 -9.62 -44.79
N ARG A 40 26.21 -9.16 -46.03
CA ARG A 40 26.36 -10.04 -47.20
C ARG A 40 27.86 -10.22 -47.42
N SER A 41 28.35 -11.44 -47.36
CA SER A 41 29.61 -11.81 -47.99
C SER A 41 29.48 -13.20 -48.61
N THR A 42 29.73 -13.26 -49.91
CA THR A 42 29.94 -14.52 -50.64
C THR A 42 31.37 -14.97 -50.46
N CYS A 43 31.59 -16.25 -50.16
CA CYS A 43 32.86 -16.91 -50.43
C CYS A 43 32.60 -18.39 -50.73
N GLY A 44 33.30 -18.93 -51.72
CA GLY A 44 33.21 -20.33 -52.12
C GLY A 44 34.33 -20.67 -53.09
N VAL A 45 35.07 -21.73 -52.76
CA VAL A 45 36.07 -22.42 -53.60
C VAL A 45 35.98 -23.92 -53.23
N GLU A 46 36.30 -24.78 -54.18
CA GLU A 46 36.29 -26.25 -54.08
C GLU A 46 37.61 -26.74 -53.38
N GLU A 47 37.97 -28.02 -53.15
CA GLU A 47 37.61 -29.32 -53.75
C GLU A 47 37.67 -30.52 -52.77
N VAL A 48 36.86 -31.54 -53.07
CA VAL A 48 37.14 -33.00 -53.17
C VAL A 48 38.22 -33.66 -52.27
N PHE A 49 37.84 -34.69 -51.48
CA PHE A 49 38.30 -36.10 -51.67
C PHE A 49 37.54 -37.17 -50.83
N HIS A 50 37.55 -38.43 -51.28
CA HIS A 50 36.88 -39.59 -50.66
C HIS A 50 37.80 -40.51 -49.82
N ARG A 51 37.27 -41.16 -48.76
CA ARG A 51 37.37 -42.64 -48.58
C ARG A 51 36.25 -43.25 -47.69
N ARG A 52 35.98 -44.55 -47.88
CA ARG A 52 34.78 -45.34 -47.53
C ARG A 52 34.75 -46.02 -46.14
N TYR A 53 33.52 -46.14 -45.59
CA TYR A 53 32.95 -47.25 -44.78
C TYR A 53 33.61 -47.50 -43.38
N ARG A 54 32.93 -48.07 -42.38
CA ARG A 54 31.69 -48.88 -42.27
C ARG A 54 31.00 -48.57 -40.91
N GLY A 55 29.69 -48.65 -40.66
CA GLY A 55 28.52 -49.05 -41.47
C GLY A 55 27.69 -50.14 -40.74
N GLY A 56 26.41 -49.95 -40.38
CA GLY A 56 25.50 -48.85 -40.71
C GLY A 56 24.07 -49.04 -40.16
N PHE A 57 23.08 -48.39 -40.76
CA PHE A 57 21.67 -48.41 -40.33
C PHE A 57 20.71 -48.31 -41.53
N GLN A 58 19.60 -49.06 -41.51
CA GLN A 58 18.43 -49.00 -42.40
C GLN A 58 17.21 -49.39 -41.54
N VAL A 59 15.96 -49.02 -41.85
CA VAL A 59 15.26 -49.04 -43.15
C VAL A 59 14.44 -47.75 -43.42
N GLN A 60 14.12 -47.51 -44.71
CA GLN A 60 13.23 -46.47 -45.27
C GLN A 60 11.74 -46.65 -44.83
N ARG A 61 10.74 -45.83 -45.19
CA ARG A 61 10.47 -44.86 -46.30
C ARG A 61 9.51 -43.76 -45.75
N CYS A 62 9.11 -42.68 -46.43
CA CYS A 62 8.72 -42.57 -47.84
C CYS A 62 8.97 -41.19 -48.49
N HIS A 63 8.47 -41.00 -49.72
CA HIS A 63 8.95 -40.02 -50.71
C HIS A 63 8.35 -38.60 -50.63
N ARG A 64 9.05 -37.65 -51.28
CA ARG A 64 8.63 -36.28 -51.61
C ARG A 64 8.77 -36.05 -53.14
N TYR A 65 8.09 -35.03 -53.67
CA TYR A 65 8.13 -34.45 -55.03
C TYR A 65 7.28 -35.17 -56.10
N GLN A 66 6.70 -34.51 -57.13
CA GLN A 66 6.79 -33.11 -57.65
C GLN A 66 5.34 -32.58 -57.93
N HIS A 67 5.01 -31.41 -58.51
CA HIS A 67 5.75 -30.38 -59.26
C HIS A 67 5.22 -28.93 -58.95
N ALA A 68 5.02 -28.04 -59.95
CA ALA A 68 4.50 -26.66 -59.78
C ALA A 68 3.77 -26.12 -61.04
N SER A 69 2.96 -25.05 -60.94
CA SER A 69 2.61 -24.12 -62.04
C SER A 69 1.93 -22.81 -61.59
N CYS A 70 1.82 -21.84 -62.51
CA CYS A 70 1.68 -20.40 -62.27
C CYS A 70 0.30 -19.84 -61.81
N ALA A 71 0.42 -18.69 -61.15
CA ALA A 71 -0.57 -17.70 -60.72
C ALA A 71 -1.73 -17.32 -61.67
N ARG A 72 -2.86 -16.92 -61.05
CA ARG A 72 -3.60 -15.69 -61.40
C ARG A 72 -4.65 -15.26 -60.35
N GLY A 73 -4.64 -13.98 -59.99
CA GLY A 73 -5.83 -13.19 -59.59
C GLY A 73 -6.35 -13.29 -58.14
N VAL A 74 -6.52 -12.10 -57.51
CA VAL A 74 -7.73 -11.60 -56.80
C VAL A 74 -8.47 -12.62 -55.89
N ASP A 75 -8.63 -12.40 -54.57
CA ASP A 75 -9.09 -11.15 -53.93
C ASP A 75 -8.56 -10.94 -52.48
N LEU A 76 -9.00 -9.87 -51.80
CA LEU A 76 -8.52 -9.47 -50.46
C LEU A 76 -9.51 -9.75 -49.31
N SER A 77 -8.95 -9.85 -48.08
CA SER A 77 -9.61 -9.85 -46.76
C SER A 77 -10.31 -11.14 -46.27
N PRO A 78 -10.49 -11.32 -44.95
CA PRO A 78 -9.60 -10.92 -43.85
C PRO A 78 -9.09 -12.15 -43.07
N SER A 79 -7.87 -12.06 -42.53
CA SER A 79 -7.37 -13.03 -41.56
C SER A 79 -8.16 -12.94 -40.26
N VAL A 80 -8.63 -14.09 -39.75
CA VAL A 80 -9.13 -14.19 -38.37
C VAL A 80 -7.98 -13.84 -37.43
N ILE A 81 -8.09 -12.69 -36.77
CA ILE A 81 -7.28 -12.40 -35.59
C ILE A 81 -7.98 -13.14 -34.44
N GLU A 82 -7.30 -14.12 -33.86
CA GLU A 82 -7.72 -14.67 -32.57
C GLU A 82 -7.50 -13.58 -31.53
N GLU A 83 -8.56 -12.88 -31.14
CA GLU A 83 -8.50 -11.93 -30.03
C GLU A 83 -8.16 -12.69 -28.75
N GLU A 84 -6.98 -12.43 -28.18
CA GLU A 84 -6.69 -12.84 -26.81
C GLU A 84 -7.69 -12.17 -25.88
N THR A 85 -8.69 -12.92 -25.44
CA THR A 85 -9.71 -12.44 -24.50
C THR A 85 -9.07 -12.21 -23.15
N GLU A 86 -8.56 -11.00 -22.91
CA GLU A 86 -8.34 -10.49 -21.55
C GLU A 86 -9.63 -10.73 -20.75
N GLU A 87 -9.54 -11.40 -19.61
CA GLU A 87 -10.69 -11.51 -18.69
C GLU A 87 -11.09 -10.10 -18.23
N ASP A 88 -12.20 -9.56 -18.75
CA ASP A 88 -12.67 -8.22 -18.39
C ASP A 88 -13.22 -8.20 -16.97
N VAL A 89 -12.30 -7.98 -16.01
CA VAL A 89 -12.56 -7.92 -14.58
C VAL A 89 -13.69 -6.92 -14.33
N SER A 90 -14.83 -7.42 -13.80
CA SER A 90 -16.07 -6.66 -13.73
C SER A 90 -15.88 -5.28 -13.09
N LYS A 91 -16.58 -4.27 -13.60
CA LYS A 91 -16.50 -2.88 -13.12
C LYS A 91 -16.73 -2.77 -11.61
N GLU A 92 -17.62 -3.58 -11.06
CA GLU A 92 -17.87 -3.70 -9.62
C GLU A 92 -16.62 -4.20 -8.86
N THR A 93 -15.93 -5.22 -9.39
CA THR A 93 -14.67 -5.72 -8.84
C THR A 93 -13.56 -4.66 -8.91
N LEU A 94 -13.47 -3.92 -10.02
CA LEU A 94 -12.51 -2.81 -10.16
C LEU A 94 -12.81 -1.67 -9.19
N ILE A 95 -14.08 -1.27 -9.04
CA ILE A 95 -14.52 -0.26 -8.06
C ILE A 95 -14.21 -0.71 -6.63
N TRP A 96 -14.48 -1.98 -6.27
CA TRP A 96 -14.15 -2.51 -4.95
C TRP A 96 -12.64 -2.51 -4.66
N ARG A 97 -11.81 -2.88 -5.66
CA ARG A 97 -10.35 -2.78 -5.59
C ARG A 97 -9.88 -1.32 -5.45
N ALA A 98 -10.47 -0.39 -6.19
CA ALA A 98 -10.12 1.03 -6.21
C ALA A 98 -10.50 1.78 -4.92
N ILE A 99 -11.65 1.43 -4.31
CA ILE A 99 -12.06 1.89 -2.98
C ILE A 99 -11.05 1.43 -1.90
N LYS A 100 -10.29 0.36 -2.18
CA LYS A 100 -9.26 -0.21 -1.30
C LYS A 100 -9.82 -0.57 0.09
N LEU A 101 -11.11 -0.95 0.18
CA LEU A 101 -11.95 -0.86 1.41
C LEU A 101 -11.28 -1.33 2.72
N PRO A 102 -10.54 -2.45 2.78
CA PRO A 102 -9.91 -2.88 4.03
C PRO A 102 -8.83 -1.91 4.57
N ILE A 103 -8.34 -0.98 3.75
CA ILE A 103 -7.40 0.07 4.19
C ILE A 103 -8.06 1.05 5.18
N TYR A 104 -9.39 1.23 5.19
CA TYR A 104 -10.03 2.11 6.17
C TYR A 104 -9.96 1.58 7.62
N SER A 105 -9.50 0.33 7.83
CA SER A 105 -9.08 -0.14 9.15
C SER A 105 -8.02 0.78 9.80
N VAL A 106 -7.14 1.39 9.00
CA VAL A 106 -6.09 2.30 9.50
C VAL A 106 -6.62 3.67 9.93
N ALA A 107 -7.86 4.03 9.59
CA ALA A 107 -8.58 5.15 10.21
C ALA A 107 -9.26 4.69 11.52
N PHE A 108 -9.90 3.52 11.47
CA PHE A 108 -10.71 2.99 12.57
C PHE A 108 -9.91 2.60 13.81
N VAL A 109 -8.78 1.89 13.66
CA VAL A 109 -8.02 1.34 14.78
C VAL A 109 -7.33 2.41 15.63
N PRO A 110 -6.57 3.39 15.07
CA PRO A 110 -5.97 4.47 15.86
C PRO A 110 -7.00 5.29 16.64
N LEU A 111 -8.15 5.58 16.01
CA LEU A 111 -9.26 6.27 16.66
C LEU A 111 -9.80 5.44 17.81
N THR A 112 -10.20 4.19 17.57
CA THR A 112 -10.85 3.34 18.58
C THR A 112 -9.93 3.04 19.76
N VAL A 113 -8.63 2.81 19.53
CA VAL A 113 -7.63 2.63 20.59
C VAL A 113 -7.39 3.95 21.35
N GLY A 114 -7.33 5.10 20.66
CA GLY A 114 -7.24 6.41 21.30
C GLY A 114 -8.44 6.74 22.19
N SER A 115 -9.66 6.55 21.68
CA SER A 115 -10.91 6.74 22.43
C SER A 115 -11.01 5.79 23.63
N ALA A 116 -10.61 4.52 23.48
CA ALA A 116 -10.60 3.56 24.58
C ALA A 116 -9.55 3.89 25.66
N ALA A 117 -8.38 4.39 25.25
CA ALA A 117 -7.35 4.87 26.19
C ALA A 117 -7.79 6.14 26.93
N ALA A 118 -8.57 7.02 26.28
CA ALA A 118 -9.18 8.18 26.92
C ALA A 118 -10.27 7.75 27.92
N TYR A 119 -11.16 6.85 27.52
CA TYR A 119 -12.17 6.25 28.40
C TYR A 119 -11.55 5.56 29.62
N LEU A 120 -10.40 4.90 29.49
CA LEU A 120 -9.65 4.33 30.62
C LEU A 120 -9.18 5.38 31.64
N LYS A 121 -9.01 6.65 31.26
CA LYS A 121 -8.66 7.74 32.18
C LYS A 121 -9.86 8.52 32.69
N THR A 122 -10.85 8.81 31.84
CA THR A 122 -11.98 9.68 32.18
C THR A 122 -13.24 8.94 32.62
N GLY A 123 -13.45 7.71 32.16
CA GLY A 123 -14.76 7.03 32.23
C GLY A 123 -15.84 7.63 31.32
N ILE A 124 -15.50 8.60 30.45
CA ILE A 124 -16.44 9.32 29.59
C ILE A 124 -16.20 8.94 28.13
N PHE A 125 -17.26 8.70 27.37
CA PHE A 125 -17.21 8.47 25.92
C PHE A 125 -18.25 9.33 25.20
N SER A 126 -17.81 10.10 24.21
CA SER A 126 -18.68 10.93 23.37
C SER A 126 -18.83 10.28 21.99
N ALA A 127 -19.97 9.62 21.75
CA ALA A 127 -20.28 8.99 20.46
C ALA A 127 -20.32 10.02 19.31
N ARG A 128 -20.80 11.25 19.59
CA ARG A 128 -20.80 12.35 18.61
C ARG A 128 -19.37 12.72 18.19
N CYS A 129 -18.46 12.87 19.16
CA CYS A 129 -17.05 13.13 18.89
C CYS A 129 -16.44 11.97 18.07
N TYR A 130 -16.67 10.72 18.50
CA TYR A 130 -16.18 9.53 17.81
C TYR A 130 -16.59 9.46 16.34
N PHE A 131 -17.89 9.61 16.01
CA PHE A 131 -18.35 9.51 14.62
C PHE A 131 -17.92 10.70 13.75
N VAL A 132 -17.80 11.91 14.30
CA VAL A 132 -17.21 13.05 13.58
C VAL A 132 -15.73 12.80 13.27
N LEU A 133 -14.95 12.31 14.24
CA LEU A 133 -13.55 11.96 14.03
C LEU A 133 -13.37 10.79 13.05
N LEU A 134 -14.25 9.78 13.09
CA LEU A 134 -14.23 8.65 12.16
C LEU A 134 -14.48 9.11 10.72
N ALA A 135 -15.55 9.88 10.48
CA ALA A 135 -15.86 10.43 9.16
C ALA A 135 -14.74 11.34 8.64
N SER A 136 -14.18 12.19 9.50
CA SER A 136 -13.08 13.08 9.15
C SER A 136 -11.79 12.31 8.83
N SER A 137 -11.52 11.23 9.56
CA SER A 137 -10.35 10.36 9.32
C SER A 137 -10.50 9.56 8.04
N VAL A 138 -11.70 9.03 7.75
CA VAL A 138 -12.02 8.36 6.47
C VAL A 138 -11.77 9.32 5.30
N LEU A 139 -12.19 10.58 5.40
CA LEU A 139 -11.89 11.59 4.37
C LEU A 139 -10.38 11.85 4.18
N VAL A 140 -9.59 11.87 5.26
CA VAL A 140 -8.11 11.98 5.15
C VAL A 140 -7.49 10.73 4.50
N ILE A 141 -7.99 9.52 4.78
CA ILE A 141 -7.53 8.30 4.08
C ILE A 141 -7.97 8.29 2.61
N THR A 142 -9.15 8.80 2.30
CA THR A 142 -9.60 9.00 0.91
C THR A 142 -8.68 9.98 0.18
N TRP A 143 -8.26 11.09 0.80
CA TRP A 143 -7.24 11.98 0.23
C TRP A 143 -5.93 11.26 -0.06
N LEU A 144 -5.41 10.44 0.87
CA LEU A 144 -4.18 9.67 0.64
C LEU A 144 -4.36 8.70 -0.55
N ASN A 145 -5.44 7.93 -0.57
CA ASN A 145 -5.73 6.99 -1.66
C ASN A 145 -5.83 7.68 -3.03
N LEU A 146 -6.56 8.80 -3.12
CA LEU A 146 -6.81 9.51 -4.38
C LEU A 146 -5.59 10.30 -4.86
N SER A 147 -4.88 10.98 -3.97
CA SER A 147 -3.69 11.76 -4.38
C SER A 147 -2.49 10.86 -4.70
N ASN A 148 -2.37 9.67 -4.09
CA ASN A 148 -1.37 8.69 -4.52
C ASN A 148 -1.62 8.26 -5.97
N ASP A 149 -2.84 7.83 -6.31
CA ASP A 149 -3.20 7.41 -7.68
C ASP A 149 -3.01 8.56 -8.70
N VAL A 150 -3.20 9.84 -8.29
CA VAL A 150 -2.85 11.00 -9.15
C VAL A 150 -1.35 11.15 -9.36
N TYR A 151 -0.53 11.06 -8.31
CA TYR A 151 0.91 11.24 -8.43
C TYR A 151 1.62 10.05 -9.08
N ASP A 152 1.08 8.83 -8.96
CA ASP A 152 1.54 7.63 -9.67
C ASP A 152 1.03 7.57 -11.13
N PHE A 153 -0.07 8.26 -11.45
CA PHE A 153 -0.44 8.56 -12.85
C PHE A 153 0.55 9.55 -13.49
N ASP A 154 0.92 10.63 -12.77
CA ASP A 154 1.87 11.63 -13.27
C ASP A 154 3.28 11.05 -13.55
N THR A 155 3.73 10.03 -12.80
CA THR A 155 4.98 9.29 -13.10
C THR A 155 4.81 8.23 -14.18
N GLY A 156 3.57 7.88 -14.53
CA GLY A 156 3.25 6.81 -15.47
C GLY A 156 3.29 5.40 -14.89
N VAL A 157 3.44 5.24 -13.58
CA VAL A 157 3.36 3.94 -12.86
C VAL A 157 1.98 3.32 -13.06
N ASP A 158 0.94 4.14 -12.95
CA ASP A 158 -0.46 3.69 -13.02
C ASP A 158 -0.98 3.45 -14.45
N LYS A 159 -0.16 3.59 -15.51
CA LYS A 159 -0.62 3.55 -16.93
C LYS A 159 -1.48 2.35 -17.30
N ASN A 160 -1.13 1.15 -16.84
CA ASN A 160 -1.82 -0.10 -17.18
C ASN A 160 -2.71 -0.63 -16.02
N LYS A 161 -2.83 0.12 -14.93
CA LYS A 161 -3.45 -0.29 -13.66
C LYS A 161 -4.95 -0.02 -13.69
N LYS A 162 -5.75 -1.01 -14.09
CA LYS A 162 -7.21 -0.89 -14.31
C LYS A 162 -7.98 -0.45 -13.06
N GLU A 163 -7.44 -0.64 -11.85
CA GLU A 163 -8.04 -0.24 -10.57
C GLU A 163 -7.58 1.13 -10.02
N SER A 164 -6.75 1.88 -10.75
CA SER A 164 -6.42 3.27 -10.38
C SER A 164 -7.65 4.17 -10.53
N VAL A 165 -7.96 5.01 -9.52
CA VAL A 165 -9.14 5.89 -9.60
C VAL A 165 -9.04 6.88 -10.76
N VAL A 166 -7.83 7.33 -11.11
CA VAL A 166 -7.60 8.21 -12.28
C VAL A 166 -8.02 7.53 -13.58
N ASN A 167 -7.74 6.23 -13.73
CA ASN A 167 -8.07 5.46 -14.92
C ASN A 167 -9.56 5.10 -14.99
N LEU A 168 -10.19 4.80 -13.84
CA LEU A 168 -11.63 4.50 -13.74
C LEU A 168 -12.50 5.74 -14.01
N VAL A 169 -12.15 6.89 -13.42
CA VAL A 169 -12.85 8.17 -13.62
C VAL A 169 -12.41 8.86 -14.93
N ARG A 170 -11.32 8.40 -15.55
CA ARG A 170 -10.67 8.98 -16.75
C ARG A 170 -10.37 10.49 -16.61
N SER A 171 -10.11 10.95 -15.38
CA SER A 171 -9.87 12.37 -15.09
C SER A 171 -8.87 12.57 -13.95
N ARG A 172 -7.62 12.85 -14.33
CA ARG A 172 -6.54 13.22 -13.40
C ARG A 172 -6.91 14.49 -12.62
N THR A 173 -7.48 15.50 -13.29
CA THR A 173 -7.91 16.76 -12.65
C THR A 173 -9.09 16.56 -11.71
N GLY A 174 -10.10 15.78 -12.09
CA GLY A 174 -11.24 15.47 -11.23
C GLY A 174 -10.82 14.71 -9.97
N THR A 175 -9.95 13.70 -10.13
CA THR A 175 -9.40 12.91 -9.01
C THR A 175 -8.55 13.78 -8.07
N PHE A 176 -7.75 14.71 -8.61
CA PHE A 176 -6.97 15.67 -7.82
C PHE A 176 -7.86 16.62 -7.01
N ILE A 177 -8.89 17.20 -7.62
CA ILE A 177 -9.86 18.08 -6.93
C ILE A 177 -10.59 17.28 -5.83
N ALA A 178 -11.07 16.08 -6.13
CA ALA A 178 -11.72 15.21 -5.14
C ALA A 178 -10.79 14.88 -3.95
N ALA A 179 -9.52 14.59 -4.21
CA ALA A 179 -8.53 14.33 -3.16
C ALA A 179 -8.36 15.53 -2.22
N TYR A 180 -8.18 16.75 -2.76
CA TYR A 180 -7.98 17.94 -1.95
C TYR A 180 -9.27 18.43 -1.26
N LEU A 181 -10.45 18.19 -1.84
CA LEU A 181 -11.73 18.40 -1.13
C LEU A 181 -11.88 17.44 0.06
N CYS A 182 -11.50 16.16 -0.09
CA CYS A 182 -11.49 15.22 1.02
C CYS A 182 -10.51 15.64 2.12
N LEU A 183 -9.31 16.11 1.76
CA LEU A 183 -8.35 16.67 2.73
C LEU A 183 -8.93 17.88 3.47
N ALA A 184 -9.51 18.85 2.75
CA ALA A 184 -10.05 20.06 3.34
C ALA A 184 -11.21 19.76 4.31
N LEU A 185 -12.16 18.90 3.91
CA LEU A 185 -13.30 18.51 4.75
C LEU A 185 -12.85 17.67 5.96
N GLY A 186 -11.95 16.71 5.77
CA GLY A 186 -11.39 15.90 6.86
C GLY A 186 -10.60 16.74 7.86
N PHE A 187 -9.70 17.62 7.39
CA PHE A 187 -8.95 18.54 8.25
C PHE A 187 -9.86 19.51 8.99
N THR A 188 -10.92 20.01 8.34
CA THR A 188 -11.92 20.89 8.99
C THR A 188 -12.66 20.16 10.10
N GLY A 189 -13.13 18.92 9.89
CA GLY A 189 -13.80 18.15 10.94
C GLY A 189 -12.89 17.78 12.13
N LEU A 190 -11.63 17.44 11.85
CA LEU A 190 -10.61 17.19 12.87
C LEU A 190 -10.30 18.45 13.71
N THR A 191 -10.02 19.58 13.06
CA THR A 191 -9.69 20.85 13.73
C THR A 191 -10.89 21.47 14.45
N TRP A 192 -12.09 21.40 13.88
CA TRP A 192 -13.34 21.77 14.56
C TRP A 192 -13.51 21.02 15.87
N THR A 193 -13.29 19.69 15.86
CA THR A 193 -13.38 18.86 17.06
C THR A 193 -12.31 19.25 18.09
N ALA A 194 -11.07 19.54 17.64
CA ALA A 194 -10.00 20.02 18.51
C ALA A 194 -10.30 21.36 19.19
N VAL A 195 -11.01 22.27 18.50
CA VAL A 195 -11.47 23.55 19.07
C VAL A 195 -12.62 23.35 20.05
N VAL A 196 -13.61 22.53 19.71
CA VAL A 196 -14.77 22.22 20.58
C VAL A 196 -14.33 21.55 21.88
N GLU A 197 -13.47 20.52 21.80
CA GLU A 197 -12.91 19.83 22.97
C GLU A 197 -11.76 20.62 23.64
N ARG A 198 -11.45 21.83 23.12
CA ARG A 198 -10.44 22.79 23.59
C ARG A 198 -9.01 22.22 23.70
N ASN A 199 -8.67 21.19 22.93
CA ASN A 199 -7.36 20.53 22.99
C ASN A 199 -6.50 20.85 21.77
N ILE A 200 -5.93 22.06 21.75
CA ILE A 200 -5.04 22.56 20.69
C ILE A 200 -3.80 21.64 20.50
N ARG A 201 -3.34 20.94 21.54
CA ARG A 201 -2.19 20.01 21.45
C ARG A 201 -2.48 18.86 20.46
N SER A 202 -3.72 18.43 20.33
CA SER A 202 -4.12 17.40 19.35
C SER A 202 -3.87 17.85 17.90
N ILE A 203 -4.00 19.14 17.60
CA ILE A 203 -3.81 19.70 16.24
C ILE A 203 -2.36 19.48 15.78
N LEU A 204 -1.37 19.64 16.67
CA LEU A 204 0.03 19.36 16.35
C LEU A 204 0.22 17.91 15.90
N PHE A 205 -0.32 16.95 16.68
CA PHE A 205 -0.23 15.53 16.34
C PHE A 205 -0.98 15.19 15.03
N LEU A 206 -2.16 15.76 14.80
CA LEU A 206 -2.91 15.59 13.54
C LEU A 206 -2.15 16.14 12.33
N VAL A 207 -1.57 17.34 12.46
CA VAL A 207 -0.76 17.97 11.42
C VAL A 207 0.49 17.13 11.14
N CYS A 208 1.19 16.62 12.16
CA CYS A 208 2.32 15.71 11.97
C CYS A 208 1.91 14.41 11.23
N ALA A 209 0.76 13.80 11.56
CA ALA A 209 0.26 12.62 10.85
C ALA A 209 -0.06 12.91 9.37
N ILE A 210 -0.71 14.04 9.08
CA ILE A 210 -1.03 14.48 7.71
C ILE A 210 0.24 14.83 6.93
N ILE A 211 1.24 15.47 7.56
CA ILE A 211 2.55 15.75 6.96
C ILE A 211 3.28 14.44 6.62
N CYS A 212 3.29 13.43 7.51
CA CYS A 212 3.86 12.12 7.20
C CYS A 212 3.19 11.48 5.98
N GLY A 213 1.87 11.59 5.86
CA GLY A 213 1.13 11.16 4.67
C GLY A 213 1.48 11.97 3.41
N TYR A 214 1.68 13.28 3.52
CA TYR A 214 2.12 14.12 2.40
C TYR A 214 3.52 13.73 1.92
N ILE A 215 4.53 13.72 2.80
CA ILE A 215 5.93 13.46 2.42
C ILE A 215 6.17 12.02 1.94
N TYR A 216 5.29 11.09 2.30
CA TYR A 216 5.28 9.72 1.79
C TYR A 216 5.07 9.66 0.27
N GLN A 217 4.09 10.37 -0.30
CA GLN A 217 3.65 10.23 -1.70
C GLN A 217 3.72 11.49 -2.57
N CYS A 218 3.70 12.68 -1.97
CA CYS A 218 3.63 13.93 -2.71
C CYS A 218 5.03 14.44 -3.14
N PRO A 219 5.14 15.13 -4.28
CA PRO A 219 6.29 15.97 -4.59
C PRO A 219 6.53 17.06 -3.53
N PRO A 220 7.78 17.49 -3.30
CA PRO A 220 9.01 17.00 -3.90
C PRO A 220 9.57 15.71 -3.25
N PHE A 221 9.03 15.29 -2.09
CA PHE A 221 9.70 14.33 -1.21
C PHE A 221 9.59 12.86 -1.66
N ARG A 222 8.37 12.38 -1.95
CA ARG A 222 8.06 11.00 -2.40
C ARG A 222 8.84 9.91 -1.64
N LEU A 223 8.87 9.97 -0.31
CA LEU A 223 9.73 9.11 0.52
C LEU A 223 9.36 7.61 0.44
N SER A 224 8.19 7.25 -0.09
CA SER A 224 7.83 5.88 -0.47
C SER A 224 8.76 5.29 -1.54
N TYR A 225 9.18 6.09 -2.53
CA TYR A 225 10.16 5.71 -3.55
C TYR A 225 11.57 5.57 -2.97
N GLN A 226 11.81 6.11 -1.77
CA GLN A 226 13.06 5.98 -1.03
C GLN A 226 13.02 4.84 0.02
N GLY A 227 11.97 4.01 0.03
CA GLY A 227 11.85 2.88 0.97
C GLY A 227 11.69 3.29 2.43
N LEU A 228 11.17 4.51 2.68
CA LEU A 228 10.90 5.05 4.01
C LEU A 228 9.40 5.03 4.37
N GLY A 229 8.63 4.15 3.72
CA GLY A 229 7.18 4.06 3.90
C GLY A 229 6.78 3.63 5.31
N GLU A 230 7.39 2.56 5.81
CA GLU A 230 7.03 1.92 7.08
C GLU A 230 7.33 2.80 8.30
N PRO A 231 8.46 3.54 8.40
CA PRO A 231 8.68 4.52 9.47
C PRO A 231 7.67 5.68 9.45
N LEU A 232 7.28 6.17 8.26
CA LEU A 232 6.28 7.24 8.13
C LEU A 232 4.88 6.73 8.51
N CYS A 233 4.52 5.53 8.08
CA CYS A 233 3.29 4.85 8.45
C CYS A 233 3.21 4.62 9.97
N PHE A 234 4.31 4.15 10.58
CA PHE A 234 4.42 3.93 12.02
C PHE A 234 4.16 5.24 12.79
N ALA A 235 4.88 6.30 12.42
CA ALA A 235 4.76 7.61 13.07
C ALA A 235 3.35 8.21 12.91
N ALA A 236 2.81 8.21 11.69
CA ALA A 236 1.52 8.79 11.37
C ALA A 236 0.37 8.12 12.13
N PHE A 237 0.25 6.78 12.05
CA PHE A 237 -0.89 6.06 12.61
C PHE A 237 -0.73 5.71 14.09
N GLY A 238 0.50 5.42 14.51
CA GLY A 238 0.83 5.16 15.90
C GLY A 238 0.96 6.44 16.71
N PRO A 239 2.19 6.89 17.07
CA PRO A 239 2.41 7.99 18.00
C PRO A 239 1.68 9.30 17.68
N PHE A 240 1.40 9.61 16.42
CA PHE A 240 0.70 10.85 16.04
C PHE A 240 -0.83 10.68 16.11
N ALA A 241 -1.46 9.94 15.20
CA ALA A 241 -2.92 9.85 15.13
C ALA A 241 -3.54 9.24 16.40
N THR A 242 -3.01 8.12 16.93
CA THR A 242 -3.57 7.49 18.15
C THR A 242 -3.52 8.44 19.35
N SER A 243 -2.43 9.20 19.51
CA SER A 243 -2.30 10.20 20.57
C SER A 243 -3.22 11.40 20.37
N ALA A 244 -3.41 11.85 19.12
CA ALA A 244 -4.39 12.90 18.81
C ALA A 244 -5.81 12.50 19.21
N PHE A 245 -6.24 11.28 18.86
CA PHE A 245 -7.58 10.80 19.19
C PHE A 245 -7.78 10.59 20.70
N TYR A 246 -6.76 10.13 21.42
CA TYR A 246 -6.75 10.16 22.90
C TYR A 246 -6.94 11.60 23.42
N LEU A 247 -6.18 12.56 22.91
CA LEU A 247 -6.25 13.97 23.31
C LEU A 247 -7.61 14.62 22.96
N LEU A 248 -8.29 14.17 21.92
CA LEU A 248 -9.62 14.66 21.54
C LEU A 248 -10.73 14.08 22.42
N HIS A 249 -10.62 12.83 22.86
CA HIS A 249 -11.66 12.16 23.63
C HIS A 249 -11.61 12.40 25.15
N GLY A 250 -10.47 12.80 25.72
CA GLY A 250 -10.33 12.97 27.18
C GLY A 250 -10.84 14.30 27.75
N SER A 251 -11.25 15.26 26.90
CA SER A 251 -11.71 16.63 27.21
C SER A 251 -10.72 17.53 27.99
N ALA A 252 -10.62 18.81 27.60
CA ALA A 252 -9.60 19.71 28.16
C ALA A 252 -9.74 20.03 29.66
N SER A 253 -10.93 19.93 30.26
CA SER A 253 -11.11 20.20 31.70
C SER A 253 -10.44 19.15 32.59
N VAL A 254 -10.38 17.90 32.15
CA VAL A 254 -9.69 16.80 32.84
C VAL A 254 -8.23 16.72 32.39
N MET A 255 -7.97 16.96 31.11
CA MET A 255 -6.71 16.56 30.48
C MET A 255 -5.65 17.67 30.35
N ASN A 256 -5.95 18.92 30.72
CA ASN A 256 -4.93 19.98 30.72
C ASN A 256 -3.70 19.65 31.58
N HIS A 257 -3.87 18.90 32.69
CA HIS A 257 -2.78 18.46 33.56
C HIS A 257 -2.21 17.06 33.22
N PHE A 258 -2.81 16.29 32.30
CA PHE A 258 -2.34 14.93 32.02
C PHE A 258 -1.29 14.89 30.90
N PRO A 259 -0.08 14.34 31.15
CA PRO A 259 0.86 14.01 30.08
C PRO A 259 0.38 12.80 29.27
N LEU A 260 1.03 12.53 28.13
CA LEU A 260 0.85 11.26 27.42
C LEU A 260 1.25 10.10 28.34
N SER A 261 0.25 9.38 28.85
CA SER A 261 0.45 8.25 29.75
C SER A 261 1.17 7.11 29.00
N GLY A 262 2.05 6.38 29.68
CA GLY A 262 2.75 5.22 29.09
C GLY A 262 1.80 4.22 28.41
N THR A 263 0.57 4.09 28.91
CA THR A 263 -0.50 3.31 28.29
C THR A 263 -0.87 3.78 26.88
N VAL A 264 -1.00 5.09 26.67
CA VAL A 264 -1.33 5.68 25.35
C VAL A 264 -0.15 5.49 24.41
N LEU A 265 1.07 5.76 24.89
CA LEU A 265 2.28 5.61 24.09
C LEU A 265 2.50 4.16 23.66
N SER A 266 2.46 3.20 24.60
CA SER A 266 2.55 1.76 24.31
C SER A 266 1.46 1.27 23.36
N ALA A 267 0.20 1.69 23.57
CA ALA A 267 -0.89 1.35 22.67
C ALA A 267 -0.65 1.91 21.25
N SER A 268 -0.22 3.17 21.15
CA SER A 268 0.11 3.83 19.88
C SER A 268 1.27 3.15 19.14
N ILE A 269 2.27 2.63 19.86
CA ILE A 269 3.39 1.88 19.28
C ILE A 269 2.87 0.57 18.66
N LEU A 270 2.02 -0.19 19.36
CA LEU A 270 1.46 -1.44 18.82
C LEU A 270 0.53 -1.18 17.62
N VAL A 271 -0.24 -0.09 17.64
CA VAL A 271 -1.08 0.35 16.51
C VAL A 271 -0.20 0.70 15.31
N GLY A 272 0.75 1.62 15.45
CA GLY A 272 1.65 2.01 14.35
C GLY A 272 2.43 0.82 13.78
N PHE A 273 2.86 -0.11 14.64
CA PHE A 273 3.56 -1.32 14.23
C PHE A 273 2.69 -2.25 13.37
N THR A 274 1.44 -2.50 13.79
CA THR A 274 0.50 -3.31 12.99
C THR A 274 0.10 -2.62 11.69
N THR A 275 0.00 -1.28 11.66
CA THR A 275 -0.27 -0.54 10.42
C THR A 275 0.90 -0.65 9.43
N SER A 276 2.15 -0.46 9.89
CA SER A 276 3.34 -0.58 9.04
C SER A 276 3.52 -1.99 8.45
N LEU A 277 3.10 -3.03 9.17
CA LEU A 277 3.13 -4.40 8.67
C LEU A 277 2.16 -4.62 7.49
N ILE A 278 1.03 -3.89 7.41
CA ILE A 278 0.14 -3.90 6.24
C ILE A 278 0.86 -3.33 5.02
N LEU A 279 1.53 -2.17 5.19
CA LEU A 279 2.27 -1.51 4.11
C LEU A 279 3.41 -2.40 3.60
N PHE A 280 4.25 -2.92 4.50
CA PHE A 280 5.34 -3.83 4.14
C PHE A 280 4.85 -5.06 3.38
N CYS A 281 3.76 -5.68 3.83
CA CYS A 281 3.18 -6.85 3.17
C CYS A 281 2.47 -6.54 1.84
N SER A 282 2.22 -5.26 1.52
CA SER A 282 1.68 -4.86 0.22
C SER A 282 2.73 -4.89 -0.90
N HIS A 283 4.01 -4.68 -0.55
CA HIS A 283 5.11 -4.64 -1.54
C HIS A 283 5.45 -6.00 -2.16
N PHE A 284 5.09 -7.14 -1.55
CA PHE A 284 5.38 -8.48 -2.08
C PHE A 284 4.75 -8.79 -3.45
N HIS A 285 3.70 -8.07 -3.85
CA HIS A 285 3.08 -8.22 -5.16
C HIS A 285 3.67 -7.24 -6.20
N GLN A 286 4.38 -6.21 -5.75
CA GLN A 286 4.76 -5.03 -6.54
C GLN A 286 6.24 -4.98 -6.92
N VAL A 287 7.05 -5.97 -6.53
CA VAL A 287 8.53 -5.87 -6.54
C VAL A 287 9.11 -5.55 -7.93
N GLU A 288 8.58 -6.16 -9.00
CA GLU A 288 9.09 -5.90 -10.36
C GLU A 288 8.66 -4.52 -10.87
N GLY A 289 7.38 -4.16 -10.70
CA GLY A 289 6.86 -2.85 -11.12
C GLY A 289 7.45 -1.68 -10.33
N ASP A 290 7.65 -1.83 -9.01
CA ASP A 290 8.38 -0.88 -8.17
C ASP A 290 9.81 -0.66 -8.70
N LYS A 291 10.49 -1.74 -9.09
CA LYS A 291 11.86 -1.70 -9.62
C LYS A 291 11.94 -1.05 -11.00
N GLU A 292 11.03 -1.36 -11.91
CA GLU A 292 10.96 -0.81 -13.28
C GLU A 292 10.83 0.72 -13.29
N VAL A 293 10.14 1.29 -12.30
CA VAL A 293 9.87 2.73 -12.18
C VAL A 293 10.81 3.45 -11.20
N GLY A 294 11.86 2.77 -10.73
CA GLY A 294 12.87 3.33 -9.82
C GLY A 294 12.40 3.54 -8.36
N LYS A 295 11.25 2.99 -7.98
CA LYS A 295 10.68 3.03 -6.63
C LYS A 295 11.40 1.98 -5.77
N MET A 296 12.45 2.39 -5.06
CA MET A 296 13.31 1.51 -4.26
C MET A 296 12.67 1.13 -2.91
N SER A 297 11.52 0.45 -2.94
CA SER A 297 10.79 -0.06 -1.78
C SER A 297 11.55 -1.16 -1.03
N PRO A 298 11.18 -1.53 0.22
CA PRO A 298 11.96 -2.47 1.02
C PRO A 298 12.12 -3.84 0.39
N LEU A 299 11.10 -4.35 -0.30
CA LEU A 299 11.16 -5.65 -0.99
C LEU A 299 12.11 -5.61 -2.20
N VAL A 300 12.18 -4.49 -2.93
CA VAL A 300 13.15 -4.27 -4.02
C VAL A 300 14.60 -4.27 -3.49
N ARG A 301 14.81 -3.83 -2.24
CA ARG A 301 16.14 -3.82 -1.59
C ARG A 301 16.52 -5.15 -0.94
N LEU A 302 15.55 -5.86 -0.37
CA LEU A 302 15.79 -7.05 0.46
C LEU A 302 15.65 -8.37 -0.32
N GLY A 303 14.83 -8.40 -1.37
CA GLY A 303 14.33 -9.64 -1.96
C GLY A 303 13.20 -10.27 -1.13
N THR A 304 12.37 -11.11 -1.73
CA THR A 304 11.12 -11.56 -1.07
C THR A 304 11.39 -12.51 0.09
N LYS A 305 12.44 -13.34 0.00
CA LYS A 305 12.85 -14.25 1.06
C LYS A 305 13.19 -13.49 2.36
N LYS A 306 14.05 -12.47 2.29
CA LYS A 306 14.35 -11.62 3.45
C LYS A 306 13.13 -10.80 3.87
N GLY A 307 12.25 -10.43 2.94
CA GLY A 307 10.93 -9.89 3.25
C GLY A 307 10.13 -10.81 4.18
N ALA A 308 10.05 -12.11 3.88
CA ALA A 308 9.34 -13.09 4.71
C ALA A 308 9.98 -13.24 6.11
N GLU A 309 11.32 -13.26 6.17
CA GLU A 309 12.07 -13.24 7.44
C GLU A 309 11.77 -11.97 8.27
N VAL A 310 11.63 -10.80 7.63
CA VAL A 310 11.22 -9.55 8.29
C VAL A 310 9.76 -9.59 8.76
N VAL A 311 8.82 -10.15 7.99
CA VAL A 311 7.42 -10.35 8.44
C VAL A 311 7.36 -11.24 9.68
N LYS A 312 8.12 -12.34 9.69
CA LYS A 312 8.26 -13.24 10.84
C LYS A 312 8.82 -12.53 12.07
N GLY A 313 9.94 -11.81 11.91
CA GLY A 313 10.55 -11.01 12.97
C GLY A 313 9.61 -9.92 13.49
N ALA A 314 8.83 -9.28 12.61
CA ALA A 314 7.88 -8.26 12.98
C ALA A 314 6.72 -8.82 13.82
N VAL A 315 6.09 -9.92 13.39
CA VAL A 315 5.00 -10.55 14.17
C VAL A 315 5.50 -11.03 15.54
N LEU A 316 6.71 -11.59 15.62
CA LEU A 316 7.33 -11.93 16.91
C LEU A 316 7.56 -10.69 17.79
N MET A 317 8.07 -9.59 17.20
CA MET A 317 8.31 -8.34 17.92
C MET A 317 7.02 -7.67 18.42
N LEU A 318 5.91 -7.79 17.69
CA LEU A 318 4.59 -7.28 18.11
C LEU A 318 4.15 -7.93 19.44
N TYR A 319 4.23 -9.25 19.54
CA TYR A 319 3.84 -9.96 20.77
C TYR A 319 4.90 -9.82 21.88
N ALA A 320 6.19 -9.70 21.54
CA ALA A 320 7.23 -9.37 22.51
C ALA A 320 7.02 -7.97 23.14
N LEU A 321 6.70 -6.96 22.33
CA LEU A 321 6.35 -5.61 22.79
C LEU A 321 5.09 -5.61 23.65
N LEU A 322 4.05 -6.36 23.24
CA LEU A 322 2.84 -6.54 24.05
C LEU A 322 3.18 -7.05 25.46
N VAL A 323 3.94 -8.15 25.56
CA VAL A 323 4.35 -8.72 26.86
C VAL A 323 5.23 -7.75 27.64
N ALA A 324 6.20 -7.08 27.01
CA ALA A 324 7.07 -6.10 27.67
C ALA A 324 6.29 -4.90 28.23
N PHE A 325 5.29 -4.40 27.50
CA PHE A 325 4.39 -3.33 27.98
C PHE A 325 3.45 -3.79 29.09
N GLY A 326 3.10 -5.07 29.14
CA GLY A 326 2.38 -5.67 30.27
C GLY A 326 3.24 -5.78 31.53
N LEU A 327 4.45 -6.34 31.40
CA LEU A 327 5.39 -6.54 32.52
C LEU A 327 5.86 -5.20 33.13
N SER A 328 6.08 -4.18 32.30
CA SER A 328 6.39 -2.81 32.74
C SER A 328 5.17 -2.03 33.26
N LYS A 329 3.98 -2.64 33.30
CA LYS A 329 2.70 -2.03 33.71
C LYS A 329 2.26 -0.82 32.87
N ALA A 330 2.86 -0.63 31.68
CA ALA A 330 2.46 0.40 30.75
C ALA A 330 1.06 0.10 30.16
N LEU A 331 0.80 -1.16 29.79
CA LEU A 331 -0.52 -1.65 29.37
C LEU A 331 -1.19 -2.49 30.48
N PRO A 332 -2.51 -2.31 30.73
CA PRO A 332 -3.26 -3.16 31.64
C PRO A 332 -3.29 -4.63 31.23
N LEU A 333 -3.30 -5.55 32.21
CA LEU A 333 -3.33 -7.00 31.97
C LEU A 333 -4.45 -7.49 31.04
N PRO A 334 -5.70 -6.94 31.05
CA PRO A 334 -6.73 -7.33 30.09
C PRO A 334 -6.36 -7.06 28.62
N CYS A 335 -5.53 -6.04 28.35
CA CYS A 335 -5.00 -5.80 26.99
C CYS A 335 -4.07 -6.94 26.56
N ILE A 336 -3.23 -7.43 27.49
CA ILE A 336 -2.26 -8.50 27.22
C ILE A 336 -2.99 -9.80 26.90
N PHE A 337 -3.98 -10.15 27.74
CA PHE A 337 -4.80 -11.35 27.53
C PHE A 337 -5.58 -11.29 26.21
N LEU A 338 -6.35 -10.22 25.96
CA LEU A 338 -7.18 -10.14 24.75
C LEU A 338 -6.33 -10.04 23.47
N CYS A 339 -5.24 -9.27 23.46
CA CYS A 339 -4.36 -9.21 22.29
C CYS A 339 -3.64 -10.55 22.04
N ALA A 340 -3.29 -11.33 23.08
CA ALA A 340 -2.69 -12.65 22.91
C ALA A 340 -3.64 -13.65 22.19
N LEU A 341 -4.96 -13.49 22.30
CA LEU A 341 -5.93 -14.29 21.54
C LEU A 341 -5.81 -14.10 20.02
N THR A 342 -5.15 -13.03 19.55
CA THR A 342 -4.89 -12.80 18.12
C THR A 342 -3.69 -13.56 17.58
N LEU A 343 -2.88 -14.21 18.43
CA LEU A 343 -1.66 -14.94 18.02
C LEU A 343 -1.88 -15.95 16.86
N PRO A 344 -3.00 -16.71 16.76
CA PRO A 344 -3.28 -17.55 15.59
C PRO A 344 -3.35 -16.76 14.28
N MET A 345 -3.86 -15.53 14.31
CA MET A 345 -3.92 -14.62 13.16
C MET A 345 -2.53 -14.11 12.78
N GLY A 346 -1.68 -13.82 13.77
CA GLY A 346 -0.26 -13.50 13.55
C GLY A 346 0.49 -14.66 12.90
N ASN A 347 0.31 -15.88 13.41
CA ASN A 347 0.89 -17.09 12.84
C ASN A 347 0.39 -17.37 11.41
N LEU A 348 -0.86 -17.04 11.10
CA LEU A 348 -1.41 -17.15 9.74
C LEU A 348 -0.75 -16.15 8.77
N VAL A 349 -0.52 -14.90 9.19
CA VAL A 349 0.24 -13.91 8.39
C VAL A 349 1.65 -14.43 8.08
N VAL A 350 2.36 -14.93 9.09
CA VAL A 350 3.73 -15.46 8.92
C VAL A 350 3.74 -16.63 7.95
N ARG A 351 2.93 -17.67 8.19
CA ARG A 351 2.89 -18.86 7.32
C ARG A 351 2.52 -18.49 5.87
N PHE A 352 1.49 -17.68 5.69
CA PHE A 352 1.04 -17.28 4.34
C PHE A 352 2.17 -16.61 3.54
N VAL A 353 2.96 -15.74 4.17
CA VAL A 353 4.11 -15.09 3.52
C VAL A 353 5.29 -16.05 3.35
N GLU A 354 5.61 -16.89 4.34
CA GLU A 354 6.66 -17.92 4.22
C GLU A 354 6.37 -18.92 3.09
N ASP A 355 5.11 -19.31 2.88
CA ASP A 355 4.69 -20.23 1.83
C ASP A 355 4.65 -19.56 0.43
N ASN A 356 4.22 -18.29 0.33
CA ASN A 356 3.90 -17.65 -0.95
C ASN A 356 4.92 -16.61 -1.45
N HIS A 357 5.93 -16.16 -0.67
CA HIS A 357 6.81 -15.05 -1.08
C HIS A 357 7.48 -15.24 -2.45
N LYS A 358 7.87 -16.48 -2.78
CA LYS A 358 8.53 -16.85 -4.05
C LYS A 358 7.69 -16.57 -5.30
N ALA A 359 6.37 -16.41 -5.14
CA ALA A 359 5.45 -16.08 -6.23
C ALA A 359 5.79 -14.76 -6.95
N SER A 360 6.48 -13.81 -6.30
CA SER A 360 6.87 -12.56 -6.96
C SER A 360 8.00 -12.74 -7.96
N GLU A 361 9.04 -13.52 -7.61
CA GLU A 361 10.39 -13.45 -8.22
C GLU A 361 10.48 -14.03 -9.66
N GLY A 362 9.33 -14.24 -10.31
CA GLY A 362 9.12 -15.14 -11.44
C GLY A 362 9.22 -14.57 -12.86
N LEU A 363 10.09 -13.59 -13.15
CA LEU A 363 10.35 -13.22 -14.56
C LEU A 363 10.99 -14.38 -15.35
N LEU A 364 11.78 -15.23 -14.69
CA LEU A 364 12.42 -16.38 -15.33
C LEU A 364 11.48 -17.59 -15.55
N LEU A 365 10.31 -17.59 -14.91
CA LEU A 365 9.32 -18.68 -14.97
C LEU A 365 8.18 -18.41 -15.97
N SER A 366 7.91 -17.14 -16.29
CA SER A 366 6.84 -16.76 -17.23
C SER A 366 7.02 -17.36 -18.63
N LEU A 367 8.27 -17.56 -19.07
CA LEU A 367 8.62 -18.20 -20.34
C LEU A 367 8.19 -19.68 -20.42
N CYS A 368 7.96 -20.36 -19.28
CA CYS A 368 7.53 -21.75 -19.26
C CYS A 368 6.03 -21.92 -18.99
N SER A 369 5.37 -20.99 -18.28
CA SER A 369 3.92 -21.04 -18.07
C SER A 369 3.33 -19.70 -17.59
N PRO A 370 2.79 -18.84 -18.49
CA PRO A 370 2.21 -17.55 -18.12
C PRO A 370 1.05 -17.66 -17.12
N GLY A 371 0.14 -18.63 -17.31
CA GLY A 371 -1.05 -18.80 -16.47
C GLY A 371 -0.74 -19.14 -15.01
N ALA A 372 0.26 -20.00 -14.77
CA ALA A 372 0.66 -20.37 -13.40
C ALA A 372 1.22 -19.17 -12.61
N PHE A 373 2.00 -18.32 -13.27
CA PHE A 373 2.59 -17.12 -12.65
C PHE A 373 1.53 -16.08 -12.24
N LEU A 374 0.50 -15.88 -13.07
CA LEU A 374 -0.61 -14.97 -12.74
C LEU A 374 -1.43 -15.48 -11.55
N ILE A 375 -1.69 -16.80 -11.49
CA ILE A 375 -2.35 -17.44 -10.34
C ILE A 375 -1.55 -17.20 -9.04
N ASP A 376 -0.23 -17.36 -9.07
CA ASP A 376 0.61 -17.20 -7.88
C ASP A 376 0.78 -15.73 -7.46
N LYS A 377 0.88 -14.79 -8.41
CA LYS A 377 0.86 -13.35 -8.08
C LYS A 377 -0.47 -12.90 -7.44
N ASN A 378 -1.60 -13.48 -7.88
CA ASN A 378 -2.90 -13.23 -7.26
C ASN A 378 -3.00 -13.81 -5.82
N LYS A 379 -2.26 -14.87 -5.49
CA LYS A 379 -2.17 -15.38 -4.10
C LYS A 379 -1.42 -14.39 -3.20
N ILE A 380 -0.18 -14.02 -3.53
CA ILE A 380 0.65 -13.20 -2.64
C ILE A 380 0.06 -11.80 -2.40
N PHE A 381 -0.74 -11.26 -3.33
CA PHE A 381 -1.55 -10.05 -3.14
C PHE A 381 -2.46 -10.09 -1.88
N MET A 382 -2.85 -11.28 -1.41
CA MET A 382 -3.67 -11.44 -0.20
C MET A 382 -2.90 -11.22 1.12
N ALA A 383 -1.57 -11.20 1.11
CA ALA A 383 -0.76 -11.02 2.33
C ALA A 383 -1.15 -9.77 3.13
N LYS A 384 -1.30 -8.62 2.46
CA LYS A 384 -1.75 -7.36 3.08
C LYS A 384 -3.14 -7.46 3.71
N TYR A 385 -4.04 -8.31 3.19
CA TYR A 385 -5.38 -8.50 3.76
C TYR A 385 -5.33 -9.32 5.05
N PHE A 386 -4.47 -10.35 5.13
CA PHE A 386 -4.21 -11.01 6.41
C PHE A 386 -3.61 -10.04 7.43
N CYS A 387 -2.71 -9.13 7.02
CA CYS A 387 -2.21 -8.07 7.91
C CYS A 387 -3.30 -7.09 8.36
N VAL A 388 -4.26 -6.73 7.48
CA VAL A 388 -5.43 -5.92 7.87
C VAL A 388 -6.30 -6.65 8.89
N ARG A 389 -6.58 -7.96 8.69
CA ARG A 389 -7.34 -8.76 9.67
C ARG A 389 -6.62 -8.78 11.03
N LEU A 390 -5.30 -8.97 11.04
CA LEU A 390 -4.48 -8.91 12.26
C LEU A 390 -4.56 -7.54 12.94
N HIS A 391 -4.35 -6.45 12.19
CA HIS A 391 -4.43 -5.08 12.69
C HIS A 391 -5.80 -4.73 13.28
N ALA A 392 -6.89 -5.11 12.59
CA ALA A 392 -8.25 -4.90 13.05
C ALA A 392 -8.56 -5.71 14.33
N LEU A 393 -8.25 -7.01 14.35
CA LEU A 393 -8.49 -7.87 15.51
C LEU A 393 -7.63 -7.45 16.72
N PHE A 394 -6.36 -7.12 16.50
CA PHE A 394 -5.45 -6.64 17.56
C PHE A 394 -5.88 -5.27 18.09
N GLY A 395 -6.28 -4.35 17.19
CA GLY A 395 -6.80 -3.03 17.55
C GLY A 395 -8.08 -3.09 18.40
N VAL A 396 -9.04 -3.93 18.00
CA VAL A 396 -10.27 -4.16 18.77
C VAL A 396 -9.97 -4.84 20.11
N ALA A 397 -9.10 -5.87 20.13
CA ALA A 397 -8.69 -6.53 21.37
C ALA A 397 -7.98 -5.58 22.36
N LEU A 398 -7.14 -4.68 21.84
CA LEU A 398 -6.45 -3.65 22.63
C LEU A 398 -7.44 -2.63 23.19
N ALA A 399 -8.37 -2.13 22.36
CA ALA A 399 -9.41 -1.20 22.80
C ALA A 399 -10.34 -1.84 23.86
N LEU A 400 -10.81 -3.07 23.64
CA LEU A 400 -11.60 -3.81 24.63
C LEU A 400 -10.81 -4.06 25.93
N GLY A 401 -9.51 -4.34 25.84
CA GLY A 401 -8.65 -4.49 27.03
C GLY A 401 -8.54 -3.22 27.87
N LEU A 402 -8.52 -2.03 27.23
CA LEU A 402 -8.53 -0.74 27.92
C LEU A 402 -9.90 -0.46 28.57
N VAL A 403 -11.00 -0.81 27.91
CA VAL A 403 -12.37 -0.69 28.46
C VAL A 403 -12.59 -1.64 29.64
N VAL A 404 -12.21 -2.92 29.51
CA VAL A 404 -12.31 -3.93 30.58
C VAL A 404 -11.44 -3.54 31.77
N ALA A 405 -10.23 -2.98 31.55
CA ALA A 405 -9.41 -2.47 32.64
C ALA A 405 -10.11 -1.34 33.41
N ARG A 406 -10.82 -0.42 32.73
CA ARG A 406 -11.62 0.62 33.41
C ARG A 406 -12.74 0.02 34.26
N MET A 407 -13.42 -1.01 33.75
CA MET A 407 -14.51 -1.72 34.45
C MET A 407 -14.00 -2.45 35.68
N VAL A 408 -12.91 -3.22 35.58
CA VAL A 408 -12.29 -3.94 36.72
C VAL A 408 -11.78 -2.96 37.79
N MET A 409 -11.29 -1.78 37.41
CA MET A 409 -10.95 -0.72 38.37
C MET A 409 -12.19 -0.09 39.05
N ASN A 410 -13.36 -0.14 38.41
CA ASN A 410 -14.61 0.42 38.93
C ASN A 410 -15.50 -0.61 39.65
N THR A 411 -15.25 -1.93 39.57
CA THR A 411 -16.12 -2.93 40.21
C THR A 411 -16.14 -2.90 41.75
N SER A 412 -15.32 -2.05 42.39
CA SER A 412 -15.47 -1.67 43.81
C SER A 412 -16.56 -0.61 44.07
N SER A 413 -17.22 -0.10 43.02
CA SER A 413 -18.32 0.89 43.08
C SER A 413 -19.39 0.50 42.05
N ALA A 414 -20.55 0.08 42.54
CA ALA A 414 -21.55 -0.62 41.73
C ALA A 414 -22.38 0.30 40.82
N GLU A 415 -21.88 0.58 39.61
CA GLU A 415 -22.69 1.04 38.46
C GLU A 415 -21.91 0.92 37.14
N CYS A 416 -22.05 -0.20 36.41
CA CYS A 416 -21.43 -0.34 35.08
C CYS A 416 -22.02 -1.50 34.25
N PHE A 417 -22.94 -1.23 33.31
CA PHE A 417 -23.46 -2.28 32.41
C PHE A 417 -23.84 -1.84 30.98
N GLN A 418 -23.47 -0.63 30.53
CA GLN A 418 -24.00 -0.05 29.28
C GLN A 418 -22.95 0.24 28.18
N THR A 419 -21.65 0.08 28.46
CA THR A 419 -20.57 0.53 27.55
C THR A 419 -20.17 -0.48 26.47
N VAL A 420 -20.44 -1.78 26.67
CA VAL A 420 -19.88 -2.86 25.82
C VAL A 420 -20.39 -2.80 24.36
N LEU A 421 -21.65 -2.38 24.15
CA LEU A 421 -22.27 -2.34 22.82
C LEU A 421 -21.73 -1.23 21.91
N ILE A 422 -21.14 -0.16 22.48
CA ILE A 422 -20.71 1.02 21.72
C ILE A 422 -19.39 0.76 20.98
N PHE A 423 -18.55 -0.16 21.47
CA PHE A 423 -17.31 -0.59 20.81
C PHE A 423 -17.52 -1.70 19.76
N PHE A 424 -18.76 -1.99 19.36
CA PHE A 424 -19.12 -3.02 18.39
C PHE A 424 -19.75 -2.51 17.06
N PRO A 425 -19.14 -1.56 16.33
CA PRO A 425 -19.51 -1.30 14.94
C PRO A 425 -18.95 -2.39 14.01
N PHE A 426 -19.82 -3.27 13.53
CA PHE A 426 -19.64 -4.20 12.40
C PHE A 426 -18.52 -5.27 12.49
N LEU A 427 -18.96 -6.52 12.74
CA LEU A 427 -18.22 -7.75 12.39
C LEU A 427 -18.22 -8.01 10.87
N TRP A 428 -17.61 -7.12 10.07
CA TRP A 428 -17.51 -7.27 8.61
C TRP A 428 -16.18 -7.94 8.18
N LEU A 429 -15.86 -9.08 8.81
CA LEU A 429 -14.57 -9.78 8.67
C LEU A 429 -14.68 -11.29 8.32
N ASN A 430 -15.89 -11.87 8.33
CA ASN A 430 -16.13 -13.28 8.02
C ASN A 430 -16.66 -13.54 6.58
N LYS A 431 -16.67 -12.52 5.71
CA LYS A 431 -16.94 -12.63 4.26
C LYS A 431 -15.99 -11.76 3.43
N LEU A 432 -14.74 -11.70 3.89
CA LEU A 432 -13.55 -11.14 3.22
C LEU A 432 -12.41 -12.15 3.26
#